data_AF-A0A7J6X8X1-F1
#
_entry.id   AF-A0A7J6X8X1-F1
#
_cell.length_a   1.000
_cell.length_b   1.000
_cell.length_c   1.000
_cell.angle_alpha   90.00
_cell.angle_beta   90.00
_cell.angle_gamma   90.00
#
_symmetry.space_group_name_H-M   'P 1'
#
loop_
_entity.id
_entity.type
_entity.pdbx_description
1 polymer ?
#
loop_
_entity_poly.entity_id
_entity_poly.type
_entity_poly.pdbx_seq_one_letter_code
_entity_poly.pdbx_strand_id
1 'polypeptide(L)'
;MLAAQLGCGPDDICDFELQLCDTQPSIVAGAIKEFIFSGRLDNLCMSICSLKSLSAESSLDDETGVRITALFDHEEVGSNSAQGAGSPAMFDALSRITNSFSSSDYKVEHTFSQLLL
;
A
#
# COMPACT_ATOMS: atom_id res chain seq x y z
N MET A 1 17.23 9.89 -21.93
CA MET A 1 16.24 10.46 -20.98
C MET A 1 16.43 9.87 -19.59
N LEU A 2 16.21 8.56 -19.38
CA LEU A 2 16.39 7.91 -18.06
C LEU A 2 17.82 8.03 -17.51
N ALA A 3 18.83 7.64 -18.30
CA ALA A 3 20.24 7.72 -17.91
C ALA A 3 20.65 9.15 -17.50
N ALA A 4 20.14 10.17 -18.20
CA ALA A 4 20.39 11.57 -17.85
C ALA A 4 19.73 11.99 -16.53
N GLN A 5 18.51 11.50 -16.23
CA GLN A 5 17.84 11.74 -14.94
C GLN A 5 18.53 11.01 -13.78
N LEU A 6 19.08 9.83 -14.04
CA LEU A 6 19.79 9.01 -13.05
C LEU A 6 21.28 9.37 -12.91
N GLY A 7 21.83 10.19 -13.81
CA GLY A 7 23.24 10.58 -13.82
C GLY A 7 24.21 9.44 -14.17
N CYS A 8 23.75 8.43 -14.93
CA CYS A 8 24.56 7.27 -15.34
C CYS A 8 24.73 7.20 -16.86
N GLY A 9 25.58 6.27 -17.32
CA GLY A 9 25.67 5.90 -18.73
C GLY A 9 24.45 5.08 -19.18
N PRO A 10 24.01 5.14 -20.45
CA PRO A 10 22.92 4.30 -20.94
C PRO A 10 23.18 2.80 -20.76
N ASP A 11 24.44 2.38 -20.89
CA ASP A 11 24.87 1.00 -20.74
C ASP A 11 24.86 0.51 -19.27
N ASP A 12 24.69 1.41 -18.30
CA ASP A 12 24.56 1.07 -16.87
C ASP A 12 23.12 0.64 -16.50
N ILE A 13 22.14 0.86 -17.38
CA ILE A 13 20.73 0.52 -17.14
C ILE A 13 20.47 -0.90 -17.64
N CYS A 14 20.27 -1.84 -16.72
CA CYS A 14 20.00 -3.24 -17.04
C CYS A 14 18.56 -3.48 -17.53
N ASP A 15 17.57 -2.91 -16.83
CA ASP A 15 16.15 -3.11 -17.12
C ASP A 15 15.32 -1.99 -16.49
N PHE A 16 14.05 -1.84 -16.89
CA PHE A 16 13.11 -0.88 -16.32
C PHE A 16 11.65 -1.32 -16.45
N GLU A 17 10.85 -0.99 -15.43
CA GLU A 17 9.39 -1.07 -15.47
C GLU A 17 8.83 0.34 -15.31
N LEU A 18 8.20 0.87 -16.36
CA LEU A 18 7.73 2.25 -16.42
C LEU A 18 6.26 2.30 -16.82
N GLN A 19 5.53 3.20 -16.18
CA GLN A 19 4.12 3.48 -16.47
C GLN A 19 3.98 4.91 -16.99
N LEU A 20 3.15 5.10 -18.00
CA LEU A 20 2.74 6.44 -18.43
C LEU A 20 1.73 6.99 -17.42
N CYS A 21 1.89 8.26 -17.05
CA CYS A 21 0.95 8.95 -16.19
C CYS A 21 0.64 10.34 -16.73
N ASP A 22 -0.54 10.84 -16.38
CA ASP A 22 -0.90 12.22 -16.67
C ASP A 22 0.03 13.17 -15.89
N THR A 23 0.59 14.14 -16.61
CA THR A 23 1.48 15.18 -16.06
C THR A 23 0.72 16.36 -15.48
N GLN A 24 -0.61 16.44 -15.68
CA GLN A 24 -1.44 17.49 -15.11
C GLN A 24 -1.38 17.45 -13.56
N PRO A 25 -1.01 18.55 -12.89
CA PRO A 25 -0.97 18.60 -11.43
C PRO A 25 -2.37 18.45 -10.81
N SER A 26 -2.43 17.80 -9.65
CA SER A 26 -3.65 17.72 -8.85
C SER A 26 -4.06 19.10 -8.32
N ILE A 27 -5.37 19.37 -8.28
CA ILE A 27 -5.91 20.65 -7.80
C ILE A 27 -7.13 20.46 -6.90
N VAL A 28 -7.40 21.45 -6.05
CA VAL A 28 -8.69 21.61 -5.39
C VAL A 28 -9.58 22.48 -6.29
N ALA A 29 -10.76 21.98 -6.63
CA ALA A 29 -11.67 22.57 -7.61
C ALA A 29 -13.13 22.53 -7.13
N GLY A 30 -14.06 22.98 -7.97
CA GLY A 30 -15.46 23.23 -7.61
C GLY A 30 -15.73 24.71 -7.32
N ALA A 31 -17.00 25.10 -7.37
CA ALA A 31 -17.39 26.51 -7.24
C ALA A 31 -17.00 27.09 -5.86
N ILE A 32 -16.96 26.23 -4.85
CA ILE A 32 -16.61 26.56 -3.47
C ILE A 32 -15.40 25.75 -2.97
N LYS A 33 -14.59 25.19 -3.87
CA LYS A 33 -13.39 24.37 -3.57
C LYS A 33 -13.71 23.07 -2.82
N GLU A 34 -14.81 22.42 -3.16
CA GLU A 34 -15.32 21.21 -2.51
C GLU A 34 -14.76 19.89 -3.07
N PHE A 35 -14.04 19.91 -4.20
CA PHE A 35 -13.54 18.70 -4.86
C PHE A 35 -12.03 18.65 -4.96
N ILE A 36 -11.48 17.43 -5.03
CA ILE A 36 -10.09 17.16 -5.37
C ILE A 36 -10.06 16.50 -6.75
N PHE A 37 -9.38 17.14 -7.70
CA PHE A 37 -9.11 16.56 -9.01
C PHE A 37 -7.67 16.08 -9.04
N SER A 38 -7.48 14.78 -9.22
CA SER A 38 -6.17 14.14 -9.25
C SER A 38 -6.26 12.86 -10.06
N GLY A 39 -5.19 12.51 -10.78
CA GLY A 39 -5.02 11.16 -11.30
C GLY A 39 -4.79 10.16 -10.16
N ARG A 40 -5.05 8.88 -10.45
CA ARG A 40 -4.75 7.72 -9.58
C ARG A 40 -5.41 7.77 -8.19
N LEU A 41 -6.56 8.42 -8.05
CA LEU A 41 -7.28 8.45 -6.76
C LEU A 41 -7.63 7.04 -6.29
N ASP A 42 -8.03 6.19 -7.23
CA ASP A 42 -8.26 4.77 -7.01
C ASP A 42 -6.92 4.01 -7.10
N ASN A 43 -6.44 3.32 -6.06
CA ASN A 43 -6.85 3.39 -4.65
C ASN A 43 -5.80 4.14 -3.77
N LEU A 44 -5.03 5.05 -4.38
CA LEU A 44 -3.97 5.77 -3.70
C LEU A 44 -4.51 6.71 -2.61
N CYS A 45 -5.72 7.26 -2.80
CA CYS A 45 -6.34 8.15 -1.83
C CYS A 45 -6.58 7.42 -0.50
N MET A 46 -7.16 6.22 -0.54
CA MET A 46 -7.43 5.46 0.69
C MET A 46 -6.16 4.90 1.30
N SER A 47 -5.19 4.49 0.47
CA SER A 47 -3.86 4.07 0.93
C SER A 47 -3.16 5.16 1.75
N ILE A 48 -3.25 6.42 1.32
CA ILE A 48 -2.71 7.55 2.10
C ILE A 48 -3.51 7.78 3.37
N CYS A 49 -4.84 7.70 3.32
CA CYS A 49 -5.70 7.87 4.50
C CYS A 49 -5.44 6.79 5.56
N SER A 50 -5.25 5.53 5.17
CA SER A 50 -4.96 4.42 6.09
C SER A 50 -3.58 4.56 6.74
N LEU A 51 -2.56 4.96 5.98
CA LEU A 51 -1.24 5.27 6.55
C LEU A 51 -1.29 6.44 7.53
N LYS A 52 -2.02 7.51 7.17
CA LYS A 52 -2.18 8.68 8.05
C LYS A 52 -2.90 8.30 9.34
N SER A 53 -3.98 7.53 9.27
CA SER A 53 -4.72 7.12 10.47
C SER A 53 -3.88 6.21 11.37
N LEU A 54 -3.06 5.32 10.79
CA LEU A 54 -2.14 4.48 11.56
C LEU A 54 -1.13 5.32 12.36
N SER A 55 -0.70 6.47 11.81
CA SER A 55 0.28 7.38 12.42
C SER A 55 -0.31 8.50 13.31
N ALA A 56 -1.64 8.61 13.41
CA ALA A 56 -2.29 9.78 14.00
C ALA A 56 -2.25 9.82 15.54
N GLU A 57 -2.11 8.67 16.20
CA GLU A 57 -2.11 8.58 17.67
C GLU A 57 -0.72 8.83 18.26
N SER A 58 -0.66 9.64 19.32
CA SER A 58 0.60 10.00 19.98
C SER A 58 1.09 8.98 21.01
N SER A 59 0.22 8.08 21.47
CA SER A 59 0.57 6.98 22.38
C SER A 59 -0.25 5.74 22.07
N LEU A 60 0.34 4.58 22.36
CA LEU A 60 -0.28 3.25 22.27
C LEU A 60 -0.27 2.53 23.63
N ASP A 61 -0.07 3.25 24.74
CA ASP A 61 0.15 2.65 26.06
C ASP A 61 -1.03 1.78 26.54
N ASP A 62 -2.25 2.14 26.15
CA ASP A 62 -3.49 1.40 26.46
C ASP A 62 -3.98 0.51 25.29
N GLU A 63 -3.22 0.42 24.19
CA GLU A 63 -3.58 -0.41 23.03
C GLU A 63 -3.32 -1.88 23.33
N THR A 64 -4.35 -2.71 23.20
CA THR A 64 -4.28 -4.15 23.48
C THR A 64 -4.15 -4.98 22.21
N GLY A 65 -4.40 -4.39 21.04
CA GLY A 65 -4.29 -5.02 19.73
C GLY A 65 -3.04 -4.62 18.96
N VAL A 66 -2.88 -5.23 17.78
CA VAL A 66 -1.88 -4.81 16.78
C VAL A 66 -2.61 -4.08 15.66
N ARG A 67 -2.21 -2.85 15.38
CA ARG A 67 -2.73 -2.07 14.24
C ARG A 67 -1.90 -2.36 13.00
N ILE A 68 -2.58 -2.69 11.90
CA ILE A 68 -1.91 -3.04 10.64
C ILE A 68 -2.60 -2.31 9.49
N THR A 69 -1.79 -1.73 8.61
CA THR A 69 -2.20 -1.31 7.27
C THR A 69 -1.44 -2.15 6.26
N ALA A 70 -2.16 -2.88 5.42
CA ALA A 70 -1.59 -3.68 4.35
C ALA A 70 -1.96 -3.05 3.00
N LEU A 71 -0.94 -2.73 2.20
CA LEU A 71 -1.09 -2.12 0.88
C LEU A 71 -0.57 -3.12 -0.15
N PHE A 72 -1.43 -3.53 -1.07
CA PHE A 72 -1.13 -4.53 -2.10
C PHE A 72 -1.09 -3.90 -3.49
N ASP A 73 -0.35 -4.56 -4.37
CA ASP A 73 -0.29 -4.20 -5.78
C ASP A 73 -1.28 -5.05 -6.60
N HIS A 74 -1.41 -4.81 -7.90
CA HIS A 74 -2.15 -5.65 -8.84
C HIS A 74 -3.64 -5.86 -8.53
N GLU A 75 -4.25 -4.99 -7.72
CA GLU A 75 -5.68 -5.07 -7.39
C GLU A 75 -6.54 -5.05 -8.66
N GLU A 76 -6.28 -4.07 -9.53
CA GLU A 76 -6.96 -3.83 -10.81
C GLU A 76 -6.87 -4.99 -11.82
N VAL A 77 -5.93 -5.92 -11.60
CA VAL A 77 -5.73 -7.11 -12.45
C VAL A 77 -6.07 -8.41 -11.72
N GLY A 78 -6.78 -8.31 -10.59
CA GLY A 78 -7.35 -9.45 -9.86
C GLY A 78 -6.52 -9.94 -8.67
N SER A 79 -5.49 -9.20 -8.24
CA SER A 79 -4.69 -9.46 -7.02
C SER A 79 -3.92 -10.80 -6.97
N ASN A 80 -4.00 -11.63 -8.02
CA ASN A 80 -3.38 -12.95 -8.06
C ASN A 80 -1.91 -12.86 -8.54
N SER A 81 -1.10 -12.17 -7.75
CA SER A 81 0.34 -12.05 -7.93
C SER A 81 1.04 -12.22 -6.58
N ALA A 82 2.37 -12.28 -6.58
CA ALA A 82 3.13 -12.36 -5.32
C ALA A 82 2.99 -11.09 -4.45
N GLN A 83 2.67 -9.95 -5.07
CA GLN A 83 2.52 -8.63 -4.46
C GLN A 83 1.06 -8.25 -4.23
N GLY A 84 0.13 -8.98 -4.83
CA GLY A 84 -1.30 -8.74 -4.70
C GLY A 84 -1.90 -9.34 -3.44
N ALA A 85 -3.14 -8.93 -3.16
CA ALA A 85 -3.87 -9.39 -1.97
C ALA A 85 -4.19 -10.90 -1.99
N GLY A 86 -4.10 -11.55 -3.15
CA GLY A 86 -4.21 -13.01 -3.28
C GLY A 86 -2.94 -13.77 -2.86
N SER A 87 -1.85 -13.06 -2.55
CA SER A 87 -0.60 -13.65 -2.07
C SER A 87 -0.71 -14.15 -0.62
N PRO A 88 0.18 -15.06 -0.18
CA PRO A 88 0.26 -15.46 1.22
C PRO A 88 0.87 -14.37 2.13
N ALA A 89 1.31 -13.23 1.59
CA ALA A 89 2.15 -12.26 2.30
C ALA A 89 1.54 -11.76 3.62
N MET A 90 0.23 -11.44 3.63
CA MET A 90 -0.46 -11.00 4.84
C MET A 90 -0.54 -12.10 5.89
N PHE A 91 -0.85 -13.31 5.46
CA PHE A 91 -0.97 -14.45 6.36
C PHE A 91 0.37 -14.82 6.97
N ASP A 92 1.43 -14.84 6.16
CA ASP A 92 2.79 -15.12 6.61
C ASP A 92 3.27 -14.03 7.56
N ALA A 93 2.95 -12.76 7.29
CA ALA A 93 3.26 -11.64 8.17
C ALA A 93 2.55 -11.79 9.54
N LEU A 94 1.24 -12.03 9.55
CA LEU A 94 0.47 -12.24 10.80
C LEU A 94 0.96 -13.45 11.59
N SER A 95 1.27 -14.56 10.90
CA SER A 95 1.78 -15.77 11.53
C SER A 95 3.14 -15.50 12.19
N ARG A 96 4.05 -14.81 11.50
CA ARG A 96 5.36 -14.43 12.05
C ARG A 96 5.24 -13.45 13.23
N ILE A 97 4.34 -12.48 13.14
CA ILE A 97 4.07 -11.51 14.23
C ILE A 97 3.55 -12.27 15.46
N THR A 98 2.51 -13.08 15.29
CA THR A 98 1.88 -13.84 16.39
C THR A 98 2.88 -14.79 17.05
N ASN A 99 3.65 -15.53 16.25
CA ASN A 99 4.69 -16.44 16.76
C ASN A 99 5.82 -15.71 17.49
N SER A 100 6.03 -14.42 17.23
CA SER A 100 6.99 -13.61 17.98
C SER A 100 6.51 -13.26 19.39
N PHE A 101 5.21 -13.29 19.65
CA PHE A 101 4.62 -12.96 20.96
C PHE A 101 4.38 -14.18 21.84
N SER A 102 4.42 -15.40 21.28
CA SER A 102 4.12 -16.62 22.03
C SER A 102 5.10 -17.76 21.76
N SER A 103 5.47 -18.49 22.82
CA SER A 103 6.33 -19.68 22.74
C SER A 103 5.65 -20.95 22.22
N SER A 104 4.38 -20.88 21.81
CA SER A 104 3.55 -22.01 21.37
C SER A 104 2.96 -21.74 19.99
N ASP A 105 2.95 -22.75 19.10
CA ASP A 105 2.44 -22.65 17.73
C ASP A 105 0.91 -22.43 17.73
N TYR A 106 0.47 -21.18 17.60
CA TYR A 106 -0.93 -20.85 17.34
C TYR A 106 -1.20 -20.85 15.83
N LYS A 107 -2.20 -21.62 15.41
CA LYS A 107 -2.71 -21.55 14.03
C LYS A 107 -3.64 -20.34 13.93
N VAL A 108 -3.24 -19.34 13.14
CA VAL A 108 -4.11 -18.21 12.79
C VAL A 108 -5.21 -18.74 11.86
N GLU A 109 -6.46 -18.78 12.33
CA GLU A 109 -7.61 -19.18 11.52
C GLU A 109 -8.08 -18.06 10.57
N HIS A 110 -8.61 -18.47 9.43
CA HIS A 110 -8.79 -17.62 8.25
C HIS A 110 -10.15 -16.91 8.29
N THR A 111 -10.16 -15.59 8.48
CA THR A 111 -11.28 -14.74 8.03
C THR A 111 -10.71 -13.40 7.59
N PHE A 112 -10.30 -13.32 6.33
CA PHE A 112 -10.03 -12.06 5.66
C PHE A 112 -11.29 -11.63 4.92
N SER A 113 -12.03 -10.70 5.50
CA SER A 113 -12.93 -9.87 4.71
C SER A 113 -12.06 -8.89 3.94
N GLN A 114 -11.77 -9.21 2.68
CA GLN A 114 -11.18 -8.27 1.74
C GLN A 114 -12.14 -7.09 1.65
N LEU A 115 -11.76 -5.94 2.23
CA LEU A 115 -12.41 -4.68 1.88
C LEU A 115 -11.84 -4.32 0.51
N LEU A 116 -12.35 -4.99 -0.53
CA LEU A 116 -12.31 -4.50 -1.91
C LEU A 116 -13.13 -3.22 -1.86
N LEU A 117 -12.44 -2.10 -1.69
CA LEU A 117 -12.95 -0.84 -2.18
C LEU A 117 -12.32 -0.64 -3.55
#